data_AF-A0AB34VE73-F1
#
_entry.id   AF-A0AB34VE73-F1
#
_cell.length_a   1.000
_cell.length_b   1.000
_cell.length_c   1.000
_cell.angle_alpha   90.00
_cell.angle_beta   90.00
_cell.angle_gamma   90.00
#
_symmetry.space_group_name_H-M   'P 1'
#
loop_
_entity.id
_entity.type
_entity.pdbx_description
1 polymer ?
#
loop_
_entity_poly.entity_id
_entity_poly.type
_entity_poly.pdbx_seq_one_letter_code
_entity_poly.pdbx_strand_id
1 'polypeptide(L)'
;MDSFFPEDVIDTLSKTFWQRVSAMKGLIERHQSFRLLWFGEALKRNHNWTDISAEQAVNRVISESQGLPLAEVRKMTIAQKWVALSTVRKTLYSQPDGKTFQWLVEKKLDELDNPGQFSA
;
A
#
# COMPACT_ATOMS: atom_id res chain seq x y z
N MET A 1 -2.56 -19.15 -7.54
CA MET A 1 -3.46 -18.32 -6.73
C MET A 1 -3.57 -17.00 -7.45
N ASP A 2 -4.79 -16.53 -7.69
CA ASP A 2 -5.00 -15.26 -8.36
C ASP A 2 -4.80 -14.11 -7.36
N SER A 3 -4.16 -13.04 -7.81
CA SER A 3 -3.88 -11.83 -7.04
C SER A 3 -4.39 -10.64 -7.84
N PHE A 4 -4.69 -9.52 -7.18
CA PHE A 4 -5.04 -8.28 -7.88
C PHE A 4 -3.99 -7.87 -8.90
N PHE A 5 -2.73 -8.21 -8.65
CA PHE A 5 -1.62 -7.91 -9.54
C PHE A 5 -0.85 -9.19 -9.87
N PRO A 6 -0.45 -9.38 -11.13
CA PRO A 6 0.55 -10.37 -11.50
C PRO A 6 1.84 -10.21 -10.66
N GLU A 7 2.54 -11.31 -10.41
CA GLU A 7 3.73 -11.32 -9.54
C GLU A 7 4.87 -10.43 -10.09
N ASP A 8 5.04 -10.36 -11.41
CA ASP A 8 6.02 -9.48 -12.09
C ASP A 8 5.73 -7.99 -11.88
N VAL A 9 4.44 -7.62 -11.84
CA VAL A 9 4.00 -6.26 -11.49
C VAL A 9 4.32 -5.98 -10.01
N ILE A 10 4.08 -6.96 -9.14
CA ILE A 10 4.42 -6.85 -7.72
C ILE A 10 5.92 -6.67 -7.54
N ASP A 11 6.76 -7.44 -8.22
CA ASP A 11 8.22 -7.31 -8.16
C ASP A 11 8.70 -5.94 -8.61
N THR A 12 8.19 -5.48 -9.75
CA THR A 12 8.65 -4.23 -10.38
C THR A 12 8.24 -3.01 -9.56
N LEU A 13 6.97 -2.94 -9.16
CA LEU A 13 6.47 -1.81 -8.37
C LEU A 13 6.99 -1.83 -6.94
N SER A 14 7.21 -3.00 -6.32
CA SER A 14 7.78 -3.07 -4.97
C SER A 14 9.17 -2.46 -4.91
N LYS A 15 10.04 -2.73 -5.89
CA LYS A 15 11.37 -2.08 -5.96
C LYS A 15 11.25 -0.57 -6.08
N THR A 16 10.33 -0.09 -6.93
CA THR A 16 10.09 1.34 -7.15
C THR A 16 9.57 2.03 -5.88
N PHE A 17 8.58 1.43 -5.22
CA PHE A 17 8.03 1.94 -3.97
C PHE A 17 9.06 1.92 -2.85
N TRP A 18 9.84 0.85 -2.74
CA TRP A 18 10.89 0.74 -1.74
C TRP A 18 11.97 1.81 -1.91
N GLN A 19 12.47 2.01 -3.13
CA GLN A 19 13.41 3.11 -3.42
C GLN A 19 12.85 4.46 -2.96
N ARG A 20 11.57 4.72 -3.23
CA ARG A 20 10.92 5.96 -2.82
C ARG A 20 10.82 6.15 -1.29
N VAL A 21 10.62 5.08 -0.53
CA VAL A 21 10.51 5.15 0.94
C VAL A 21 11.82 4.88 1.68
N SER A 22 12.86 4.40 0.98
CA SER A 22 14.14 4.00 1.56
C SER A 22 14.84 5.10 2.35
N ALA A 23 14.67 6.37 1.94
CA ALA A 23 15.23 7.52 2.63
C ALA A 23 14.49 7.92 3.92
N MET A 24 13.32 7.33 4.19
CA MET A 24 12.55 7.64 5.40
C MET A 24 13.28 7.14 6.65
N LYS A 25 13.31 7.99 7.68
CA LYS A 25 13.88 7.67 8.99
C LYS A 25 12.86 6.89 9.82
N GLY A 26 13.22 5.68 10.24
CA GLY A 26 12.36 4.83 11.06
C GLY A 26 11.73 3.69 10.25
N LEU A 27 11.96 2.47 10.72
CA LEU A 27 11.52 1.23 10.06
C LEU A 27 10.00 1.16 9.92
N ILE A 28 9.27 1.49 10.99
CA ILE A 28 7.81 1.40 11.03
C ILE A 28 7.17 2.35 10.01
N GLU A 29 7.61 3.60 9.96
CA GLU A 29 7.06 4.60 9.03
C GLU A 29 7.37 4.24 7.57
N ARG A 30 8.57 3.74 7.31
CA ARG A 30 8.96 3.21 5.98
C ARG A 30 8.05 2.07 5.55
N HIS A 31 7.86 1.07 6.42
CA HIS A 31 7.03 -0.09 6.13
C HIS A 31 5.55 0.30 5.92
N GLN A 32 5.02 1.19 6.76
CA GLN A 32 3.66 1.69 6.59
C GLN A 32 3.50 2.49 5.30
N SER A 33 4.49 3.30 4.93
CA SER A 33 4.47 4.06 3.67
C SER A 33 4.50 3.13 2.46
N PHE A 34 5.35 2.10 2.48
CA PHE A 34 5.39 1.06 1.44
C PHE A 34 4.02 0.38 1.28
N ARG A 35 3.42 -0.05 2.39
CA ARG A 35 2.08 -0.68 2.36
C ARG A 35 0.99 0.27 1.89
N LEU A 36 1.06 1.55 2.23
CA LEU A 36 0.09 2.56 1.75
C LEU A 36 0.20 2.78 0.24
N LEU A 37 1.40 2.74 -0.34
CA LEU A 37 1.58 2.82 -1.80
C LEU A 37 0.93 1.63 -2.49
N TRP A 38 1.21 0.41 -2.01
CA TRP A 38 0.59 -0.80 -2.54
C TRP A 38 -0.94 -0.80 -2.39
N PHE A 39 -1.42 -0.38 -1.22
CA PHE A 39 -2.85 -0.27 -0.98
C PHE A 39 -3.50 0.77 -1.89
N GLY A 40 -2.82 1.89 -2.16
CA GLY A 40 -3.27 2.88 -3.13
C GLY A 40 -3.39 2.34 -4.56
N GLU A 41 -2.45 1.51 -5.01
CA GLU A 41 -2.57 0.84 -6.32
C GLU A 41 -3.73 -0.15 -6.36
N ALA A 42 -3.93 -0.94 -5.31
CA ALA A 42 -5.08 -1.84 -5.22
C ALA A 42 -6.42 -1.08 -5.25
N LEU A 43 -6.50 0.07 -4.57
CA LEU A 43 -7.66 0.96 -4.63
C LEU A 43 -7.87 1.50 -6.05
N LYS A 44 -6.82 1.99 -6.72
CA LYS A 44 -6.93 2.44 -8.11
C LYS A 44 -7.51 1.36 -9.01
N ARG A 45 -7.01 0.13 -8.89
CA ARG A 45 -7.50 -1.00 -9.66
C ARG A 45 -8.98 -1.31 -9.36
N ASN A 46 -9.34 -1.41 -8.08
CA ASN A 46 -10.72 -1.73 -7.68
C ASN A 46 -11.74 -0.66 -8.08
N HIS A 47 -11.31 0.61 -8.18
CA HIS A 47 -12.17 1.73 -8.55
C HIS A 47 -11.99 2.18 -10.01
N ASN A 48 -11.17 1.49 -10.82
CA ASN A 48 -10.80 1.88 -12.18
C ASN A 48 -10.29 3.33 -12.31
N TRP A 49 -9.50 3.79 -11.33
CA TRP A 49 -8.89 5.11 -11.36
C TRP A 49 -7.55 5.09 -12.12
N THR A 50 -7.50 5.77 -13.27
CA THR A 50 -6.28 5.88 -14.10
C THR A 50 -5.50 7.16 -13.84
N ASP A 51 -6.17 8.23 -13.43
CA ASP A 51 -5.61 9.59 -13.48
C ASP A 51 -5.14 10.12 -12.11
N ILE A 52 -4.91 9.22 -11.15
CA ILE A 52 -4.46 9.58 -9.81
C ILE A 52 -3.32 8.68 -9.34
N SER A 53 -2.45 9.21 -8.47
CA SER A 53 -1.40 8.43 -7.80
C SER A 53 -1.97 7.52 -6.71
N ALA A 54 -1.19 6.52 -6.28
CA ALA A 54 -1.51 5.67 -5.15
C ALA A 54 -1.86 6.47 -3.88
N GLU A 55 -1.12 7.54 -3.58
CA GLU A 55 -1.40 8.37 -2.41
C GLU A 55 -2.65 9.22 -2.57
N GLN A 56 -2.94 9.69 -3.79
CA GLN A 56 -4.18 10.38 -4.05
C GLN A 56 -5.38 9.43 -3.86
N ALA A 57 -5.25 8.17 -4.28
CA ALA A 57 -6.26 7.14 -4.04
C ALA A 57 -6.47 6.89 -2.53
N VAL A 58 -5.38 6.74 -1.77
CA VAL A 58 -5.43 6.63 -0.30
C VAL A 58 -6.13 7.83 0.33
N ASN A 59 -5.72 9.05 -0.03
CA ASN A 59 -6.28 10.26 0.55
C ASN A 59 -7.77 10.42 0.21
N ARG A 60 -8.16 10.05 -1.02
CA ARG A 60 -9.56 10.07 -1.48
C ARG A 60 -10.42 9.10 -0.68
N VAL A 61 -9.98 7.85 -0.53
CA VAL A 61 -10.71 6.84 0.23
C VAL A 61 -10.83 7.21 1.71
N ILE A 62 -9.78 7.78 2.33
CA ILE A 62 -9.89 8.29 3.71
C ILE A 62 -10.91 9.43 3.79
N SER A 63 -10.86 10.37 2.85
CA SER A 63 -11.80 11.49 2.80
C SER A 63 -13.25 11.01 2.70
N GLU A 64 -13.52 10.08 1.79
CA GLU A 64 -14.85 9.51 1.57
C GLU A 64 -15.32 8.66 2.76
N SER A 65 -14.45 7.82 3.33
CA SER A 65 -14.83 6.90 4.42
C SER A 65 -14.95 7.57 5.79
N GLN A 66 -14.22 8.66 6.03
CA GLN A 66 -14.20 9.37 7.31
C GLN A 66 -14.95 10.70 7.29
N GLY A 67 -15.48 11.12 6.12
CA GLY A 67 -16.14 12.43 5.97
C GLY A 67 -15.19 13.62 6.18
N LEU A 68 -13.89 13.43 5.97
CA LEU A 68 -12.86 14.46 6.18
C LEU A 68 -12.54 15.21 4.88
N PRO A 69 -12.34 16.54 4.91
CA PRO A 69 -11.83 17.27 3.75
C PRO A 69 -10.44 16.77 3.33
N LEU A 70 -10.16 16.70 2.02
CA LEU A 70 -8.85 16.28 1.50
C LEU A 70 -7.69 17.11 2.05
N ALA A 71 -7.91 18.39 2.35
CA ALA A 71 -6.89 19.26 2.96
C ALA A 71 -6.47 18.77 4.35
N GLU A 72 -7.41 18.23 5.14
CA GLU A 72 -7.12 17.66 6.46
C GLU A 72 -6.47 16.29 6.33
N VAL A 73 -6.95 15.45 5.40
CA VAL A 73 -6.34 14.14 5.14
C VAL A 73 -4.87 14.27 4.71
N ARG A 74 -4.52 15.31 3.94
CA ARG A 74 -3.13 15.57 3.51
C ARG A 74 -2.19 15.89 4.68
N LYS A 75 -2.71 16.43 5.79
CA LYS A 75 -1.94 16.73 7.01
C LYS A 75 -1.75 15.52 7.91
N MET A 76 -2.49 14.43 7.68
CA MET A 76 -2.39 13.21 8.49
C MET A 76 -1.01 12.56 8.31
N THR A 77 -0.47 12.04 9.41
CA THR A 77 0.74 11.23 9.39
C THR A 77 0.48 9.89 8.69
N ILE A 78 1.54 9.21 8.29
CA ILE A 78 1.47 7.86 7.70
C ILE A 78 0.74 6.89 8.63
N ALA A 79 1.05 6.92 9.93
CA ALA A 79 0.41 6.08 10.93
C ALA A 79 -1.10 6.38 11.04
N GLN A 80 -1.49 7.65 11.03
CA GLN A 80 -2.90 8.05 11.07
C GLN A 80 -3.65 7.57 9.83
N LYS A 81 -3.07 7.71 8.64
CA LYS A 81 -3.66 7.19 7.39
C LYS A 81 -3.82 5.68 7.42
N TRP A 82 -2.82 4.96 7.93
CA TRP A 82 -2.85 3.52 8.07
C TRP A 82 -3.99 3.05 8.98
N VAL A 83 -4.22 3.75 10.09
CA VAL A 83 -5.31 3.47 11.03
C VAL A 83 -6.68 3.81 10.43
N ALA A 84 -6.82 4.98 9.81
CA ALA A 84 -8.08 5.43 9.19
C ALA A 84 -8.58 4.45 8.10
N LEU A 85 -7.67 3.75 7.43
CA LEU A 85 -8.00 2.76 6.41
C LEU A 85 -8.27 1.35 6.94
N SER A 86 -8.27 1.11 8.25
CA SER A 86 -8.39 -0.24 8.84
C SER A 86 -9.58 -1.06 8.31
N THR A 87 -10.79 -0.49 8.32
CA THR A 87 -12.00 -1.14 7.80
C THR A 87 -11.90 -1.41 6.29
N VAL A 88 -11.44 -0.42 5.52
CA VAL A 88 -11.32 -0.56 4.06
C VAL A 88 -10.29 -1.62 3.68
N ARG A 89 -9.13 -1.65 4.38
CA ARG A 89 -8.11 -2.68 4.22
C ARG A 89 -8.66 -4.07 4.49
N LYS A 90 -9.41 -4.23 5.60
CA LYS A 90 -10.04 -5.50 5.95
C LYS A 90 -10.98 -5.99 4.86
N THR A 91 -11.81 -5.11 4.30
CA THR A 91 -12.72 -5.45 3.20
C THR A 91 -11.94 -5.85 1.94
N LEU A 92 -10.93 -5.08 1.54
CA LEU A 92 -10.14 -5.34 0.34
C LEU A 92 -9.36 -6.66 0.45
N TYR A 93 -8.72 -6.94 1.59
CA TYR A 93 -7.98 -8.19 1.82
C TYR A 93 -8.88 -9.41 2.05
N SER A 94 -10.18 -9.22 2.28
CA SER A 94 -11.14 -10.33 2.39
C SER A 94 -11.63 -10.84 1.04
N GLN A 95 -11.35 -10.13 -0.06
CA GLN A 95 -11.68 -10.58 -1.42
C GLN A 95 -10.83 -11.81 -1.81
N PRO A 96 -11.27 -12.65 -2.76
CA PRO A 96 -10.56 -13.86 -3.17
C PRO A 96 -9.07 -13.62 -3.47
N ASP A 97 -8.77 -12.56 -4.21
CA ASP A 97 -7.40 -12.22 -4.64
C ASP A 97 -6.65 -11.36 -3.62
N GLY A 98 -7.36 -10.86 -2.61
CA GLY A 98 -6.86 -9.90 -1.62
C GLY A 98 -5.90 -10.52 -0.61
N LYS A 99 -6.13 -11.77 -0.21
CA LYS A 99 -5.24 -12.49 0.71
C LYS A 99 -3.88 -12.79 0.07
N THR A 100 -3.90 -13.29 -1.17
CA THR A 100 -2.68 -13.58 -1.92
C THR A 100 -1.91 -12.30 -2.22
N PHE A 101 -2.60 -11.22 -2.62
CA PHE A 101 -2.01 -9.90 -2.77
C PHE A 101 -1.33 -9.41 -1.48
N GLN A 102 -2.03 -9.46 -0.33
CA GLN A 102 -1.46 -9.05 0.95
C GLN A 102 -0.20 -9.85 1.28
N TRP A 103 -0.24 -11.18 1.14
CA TRP A 103 0.91 -12.04 1.40
C TRP A 103 2.10 -11.71 0.51
N LEU A 104 1.89 -11.51 -0.80
CA LEU A 104 2.95 -11.16 -1.74
C LEU A 104 3.59 -9.81 -1.41
N VAL A 105 2.78 -8.80 -1.08
CA VAL A 105 3.28 -7.47 -0.69
C VAL A 105 4.13 -7.53 0.59
N GLU A 106 3.67 -8.26 1.61
CA GLU A 106 4.44 -8.41 2.86
C GLU A 106 5.72 -9.23 2.64
N LYS A 107 5.66 -10.31 1.85
CA LYS A 107 6.86 -11.08 1.47
C LYS A 107 7.90 -10.20 0.78
N LYS A 108 7.47 -9.36 -0.18
CA LYS A 108 8.37 -8.44 -0.88
C LYS A 108 8.94 -7.36 0.03
N LEU A 109 8.16 -6.87 0.98
CA LEU A 109 8.65 -5.95 1.99
C LEU A 109 9.78 -6.59 2.82
N ASP A 110 9.59 -7.83 3.27
CA ASP A 110 10.61 -8.55 4.05
C ASP A 110 11.89 -8.80 3.23
N GLU A 111 11.75 -9.19 1.96
CA GLU A 111 12.89 -9.37 1.03
C GLU A 111 13.68 -8.07 0.82
N LEU A 112 12.99 -6.93 0.69
CA LEU A 112 13.61 -5.64 0.41
C LEU A 112 14.21 -4.98 1.66
N ASP A 113 13.65 -5.27 2.83
CA ASP A 113 14.19 -4.83 4.11
C ASP A 113 15.44 -5.64 4.50
N ASN A 114 15.45 -6.94 4.19
CA ASN A 114 16.56 -7.84 4.51
C ASN A 114 17.06 -8.63 3.27
N PRO A 115 17.74 -7.95 2.32
CA PRO A 115 18.16 -8.55 1.04
C PRO A 115 19.18 -9.70 1.15
N GLY A 116 19.67 -10.02 2.36
CA GLY A 116 20.61 -11.12 2.62
C GLY A 116 20.01 -12.38 3.28
N GLN A 117 18.73 -12.37 3.69
CA GLN A 117 18.10 -13.53 4.34
C GLN A 117 17.52 -14.56 3.36
N PHE A 118 17.34 -14.18 2.10
CA PHE A 118 16.75 -15.03 1.05
C PHE A 118 17.76 -15.42 -0.05
N SER A 119 19.03 -15.02 0.12
CA SER A 119 20.17 -15.49 -0.65
C SER A 119 20.89 -16.61 0.13
N ALA A 120 20.28 -17.80 0.15
CA ALA A 120 20.90 -19.05 0.59
C ALA A 120 20.20 -20.24 -0.10
#